data_AF-D6GT35-F1
#
_entry.id   AF-D6GT35-F1
#
_cell.length_a   1.000
_cell.length_b   1.000
_cell.length_c   1.000
_cell.angle_alpha   90.00
_cell.angle_beta   90.00
_cell.angle_gamma   90.00
#
_symmetry.space_group_name_H-M   'P 1'
#
loop_
_entity.id
_entity.type
_entity.pdbx_description
1 polymer ?
#
loop_
_entity_poly.entity_id
_entity_poly.type
_entity_poly.pdbx_seq_one_letter_code
_entity_poly.pdbx_strand_id
1 'polypeptide(L)'
;MKKNIIFEVIILVLGVVLMLTPTMIAPTCGPMPDGKFMKCHWMGQAVIGIGGVETGIGVMMLFVKKKSAKVGLAISNVLLGILAILITTVLIGGCMKPMMTCNTHTKPMILLVSGIFIVVNAFFIWKNKEELSE
;
A
#
# COMPACT_ATOMS: atom_id res chain seq x y z
N MET A 1 -19.63 6.77 16.44
CA MET A 1 -19.46 6.72 14.96
C MET A 1 -18.38 7.69 14.43
N LYS A 2 -18.36 8.98 14.80
CA LYS A 2 -17.45 9.98 14.18
C LYS A 2 -15.92 9.78 14.36
N LYS A 3 -15.44 9.03 15.35
CA LYS A 3 -13.98 8.91 15.63
C LYS A 3 -13.23 7.94 14.71
N ASN A 4 -13.90 6.96 14.10
CA ASN A 4 -13.24 5.95 13.26
C ASN A 4 -13.25 6.32 11.77
N ILE A 5 -14.21 7.14 11.33
CA ILE A 5 -14.29 7.61 9.93
C ILE A 5 -13.02 8.34 9.48
N ILE A 6 -12.35 9.06 10.40
CA ILE A 6 -11.09 9.74 10.10
C ILE A 6 -10.01 8.72 9.72
N PHE A 7 -9.89 7.62 10.47
CA PHE A 7 -8.94 6.55 10.15
C PHE A 7 -9.29 5.86 8.85
N GLU A 8 -10.58 5.58 8.63
CA GLU A 8 -11.08 4.93 7.40
C GLU A 8 -10.76 5.78 6.16
N VAL A 9 -10.95 7.10 6.25
CA VAL A 9 -10.58 8.05 5.18
C VAL A 9 -9.08 8.13 4.99
N ILE A 10 -8.27 8.16 6.07
CA ILE A 10 -6.80 8.17 5.95
C ILE A 10 -6.30 6.89 5.28
N ILE A 11 -6.82 5.72 5.69
CA ILE A 11 -6.49 4.42 5.09
C ILE A 11 -6.85 4.45 3.60
N LEU A 12 -8.06 4.91 3.25
CA LEU A 12 -8.47 5.04 1.85
C LEU A 12 -7.52 5.92 1.04
N VAL A 13 -7.19 7.11 1.54
CA VAL A 13 -6.31 8.06 0.85
C VAL A 13 -4.91 7.47 0.66
N LEU A 14 -4.34 6.84 1.69
CA LEU A 14 -3.02 6.22 1.61
C LEU A 14 -2.99 5.04 0.61
N GLY A 15 -4.05 4.23 0.54
CA GLY A 15 -4.18 3.19 -0.47
C GLY A 15 -4.20 3.75 -1.90
N VAL A 16 -4.93 4.85 -2.12
CA VAL A 16 -4.96 5.54 -3.42
C VAL A 16 -3.58 6.11 -3.75
N VAL A 17 -2.90 6.73 -2.78
CA VAL A 17 -1.54 7.24 -2.96
C VAL A 17 -0.59 6.10 -3.35
N LEU A 18 -0.65 4.95 -2.67
CA LEU A 18 0.19 3.79 -3.01
C LEU A 18 -0.12 3.28 -4.43
N MET A 19 -1.39 3.16 -4.78
CA MET A 19 -1.84 2.74 -6.11
C MET A 19 -1.32 3.67 -7.23
N LEU A 20 -1.30 4.98 -7.00
CA LEU A 20 -0.84 5.96 -7.99
C LEU A 20 0.68 6.18 -7.99
N THR A 21 1.39 5.63 -6.99
CA THR A 21 2.82 5.86 -6.83
C THR A 21 3.64 5.40 -8.04
N PRO A 22 3.47 4.16 -8.57
CA PRO A 22 4.32 3.66 -9.66
C PRO A 22 4.09 4.31 -11.03
N THR A 23 3.03 5.10 -11.19
CA THR A 23 2.62 5.73 -12.46
C THR A 23 2.69 7.25 -12.44
N MET A 24 2.26 7.92 -11.37
CA MET A 24 2.11 9.38 -11.33
C MET A 24 3.01 10.08 -10.32
N ILE A 25 3.22 9.49 -9.13
CA ILE A 25 3.90 10.19 -8.03
C ILE A 25 5.41 9.95 -8.06
N ALA A 26 5.82 8.69 -8.21
CA ALA A 26 7.23 8.29 -8.30
C ALA A 26 7.36 7.19 -9.37
N PRO A 27 7.22 7.56 -10.66
CA PRO A 27 7.06 6.60 -11.73
C PRO A 27 8.24 5.64 -11.86
N THR A 28 7.94 4.40 -12.22
CA THR A 28 8.96 3.40 -12.57
C THR A 28 9.66 3.74 -13.88
N CYS A 29 10.75 3.04 -14.20
CA CYS A 29 11.46 3.25 -15.47
C CYS A 29 10.55 2.93 -16.67
N GLY A 30 10.69 3.74 -17.72
CA GLY A 30 9.97 3.55 -18.98
C GLY A 30 10.40 2.29 -19.76
N PRO A 31 9.71 1.99 -20.87
CA PRO A 31 10.06 0.89 -21.76
C PRO A 31 11.47 1.07 -22.34
N MET A 32 12.13 -0.05 -22.61
CA MET A 32 13.43 -0.08 -23.28
C MET A 32 13.27 0.23 -24.78
N PRO A 33 14.36 0.57 -25.50
CA PRO A 33 14.31 0.85 -26.93
C PRO A 33 13.78 -0.31 -27.78
N ASP A 34 13.88 -1.56 -27.29
CA ASP A 34 13.35 -2.76 -27.93
C ASP A 34 11.87 -3.05 -27.56
N GLY A 35 11.20 -2.11 -26.88
CA GLY A 35 9.81 -2.21 -26.46
C GLY A 35 9.57 -3.09 -25.23
N LYS A 36 10.61 -3.70 -24.65
CA LYS A 36 10.47 -4.55 -23.46
C LYS A 36 10.45 -3.71 -22.18
N PHE A 37 9.99 -4.32 -21.09
CA PHE A 37 9.95 -3.69 -19.78
C PHE A 37 11.04 -4.19 -18.84
N MET A 38 11.60 -3.27 -18.04
CA MET A 38 12.50 -3.61 -16.94
C MET A 38 11.70 -4.24 -15.78
N LYS A 39 12.36 -4.99 -14.89
CA LYS A 39 11.68 -5.61 -13.72
C LYS A 39 10.97 -4.62 -12.79
N CYS A 40 11.44 -3.35 -12.72
CA CYS A 40 10.76 -2.33 -11.93
C CYS A 40 9.35 -2.01 -12.44
N HIS A 41 9.07 -2.23 -13.73
CA HIS A 41 7.73 -2.08 -14.28
C HIS A 41 6.77 -3.08 -13.64
N TRP A 42 7.15 -4.36 -13.61
CA TRP A 42 6.35 -5.43 -13.00
C TRP A 42 6.22 -5.30 -11.48
N MET A 43 7.28 -4.82 -10.81
CA MET A 43 7.20 -4.38 -9.41
C MET A 43 6.15 -3.29 -9.24
N GLY A 44 6.17 -2.26 -10.11
CA GLY A 44 5.18 -1.19 -10.13
C GLY A 44 3.76 -1.71 -10.34
N GLN A 45 3.53 -2.58 -11.33
CA GLN A 45 2.22 -3.18 -11.60
C GLN A 45 1.68 -3.98 -10.40
N ALA A 46 2.54 -4.75 -9.74
CA ALA A 46 2.17 -5.46 -8.52
C ALA A 46 1.77 -4.50 -7.39
N VAL A 47 2.51 -3.40 -7.20
CA VAL A 47 2.20 -2.38 -6.19
C VAL A 47 0.92 -1.62 -6.52
N ILE A 48 0.64 -1.32 -7.79
CA ILE A 48 -0.65 -0.75 -8.22
C ILE A 48 -1.79 -1.70 -7.82
N GLY A 49 -1.65 -3.00 -8.09
CA GLY A 49 -2.63 -4.00 -7.69
C GLY A 49 -2.85 -4.05 -6.18
N ILE A 50 -1.77 -4.05 -5.38
CA ILE A 50 -1.85 -4.04 -3.91
C ILE A 50 -2.56 -2.76 -3.43
N GLY A 51 -2.13 -1.58 -3.88
CA GLY A 51 -2.76 -0.32 -3.52
C GLY A 51 -4.23 -0.24 -3.93
N GLY A 52 -4.60 -0.87 -5.05
CA GLY A 52 -6.00 -1.01 -5.48
C GLY A 52 -6.84 -1.85 -4.52
N VAL A 53 -6.30 -2.98 -4.02
CA VAL A 53 -6.97 -3.80 -3.01
C VAL A 53 -7.06 -3.05 -1.68
N GLU A 54 -5.99 -2.41 -1.23
CA GLU A 54 -5.97 -1.58 -0.01
C GLU A 54 -7.00 -0.44 -0.08
N THR A 55 -7.10 0.22 -1.24
CA THR A 55 -8.13 1.23 -1.53
C THR A 55 -9.53 0.63 -1.40
N GLY A 56 -9.78 -0.52 -2.03
CA GLY A 56 -11.05 -1.23 -1.95
C GLY A 56 -11.43 -1.60 -0.51
N ILE A 57 -10.46 -2.07 0.28
CA ILE A 57 -10.67 -2.35 1.71
C ILE A 57 -10.99 -1.05 2.47
N GLY A 58 -10.28 0.04 2.23
CA GLY A 58 -10.57 1.35 2.80
C GLY A 58 -12.01 1.82 2.50
N VAL A 59 -12.48 1.62 1.26
CA VAL A 59 -13.87 1.88 0.87
C VAL A 59 -14.84 0.98 1.65
N MET A 60 -14.58 -0.33 1.73
CA MET A 60 -15.44 -1.26 2.48
C MET A 60 -15.55 -0.85 3.95
N MET A 61 -14.45 -0.42 4.57
CA MET A 61 -14.44 0.03 5.97
C MET A 61 -15.39 1.21 6.21
N LEU A 62 -15.68 2.08 5.23
CA LEU A 62 -16.64 3.18 5.38
C LEU A 62 -18.10 2.71 5.53
N PHE A 63 -18.45 1.57 4.92
CA PHE A 63 -19.83 1.06 4.90
C PHE A 63 -20.10 -0.04 5.92
N VAL A 64 -19.07 -0.82 6.29
CA VAL A 64 -19.18 -1.87 7.31
C VAL A 64 -19.54 -1.24 8.66
N LYS A 65 -20.56 -1.77 9.35
CA LYS A 65 -20.96 -1.27 10.68
C LYS A 65 -20.31 -2.05 11.83
N LYS A 66 -20.07 -3.35 11.63
CA LYS A 66 -19.48 -4.23 12.65
C LYS A 66 -18.00 -3.89 12.84
N LYS A 67 -17.62 -3.46 14.04
CA LYS A 67 -16.23 -3.05 14.32
C LYS A 67 -15.24 -4.21 14.22
N SER A 68 -15.59 -5.39 14.71
CA SER A 68 -14.72 -6.58 14.60
C SER A 68 -14.39 -6.93 13.14
N ALA A 69 -15.35 -6.76 12.22
CA ALA A 69 -15.09 -6.90 10.78
C ALA A 69 -14.12 -5.83 10.26
N LYS A 70 -14.22 -4.57 10.72
CA LYS A 70 -13.25 -3.52 10.35
C LYS A 70 -11.85 -3.83 10.88
N VAL A 71 -11.72 -4.42 12.07
CA VAL A 71 -10.41 -4.83 12.60
C VAL A 71 -9.81 -5.94 11.75
N GLY A 72 -10.61 -6.93 11.33
CA GLY A 72 -10.18 -7.95 10.36
C GLY A 72 -9.68 -7.35 9.04
N LEU A 73 -10.42 -6.38 8.48
CA LEU A 73 -10.02 -5.65 7.27
C LEU A 73 -8.71 -4.87 7.46
N ALA A 74 -8.54 -4.21 8.62
CA ALA A 74 -7.30 -3.51 8.94
C ALA A 74 -6.10 -4.47 9.07
N ILE A 75 -6.30 -5.67 9.63
CA ILE A 75 -5.26 -6.72 9.68
C ILE A 75 -4.87 -7.15 8.26
N SER A 76 -5.83 -7.36 7.36
CA SER A 76 -5.56 -7.66 5.95
C SER A 76 -4.72 -6.55 5.29
N ASN A 77 -5.04 -5.28 5.55
CA ASN A 77 -4.26 -4.14 5.06
C ASN A 77 -2.83 -4.10 5.61
N VAL A 78 -2.60 -4.48 6.88
CA VAL A 78 -1.23 -4.59 7.41
C VAL A 78 -0.43 -5.64 6.62
N LEU A 79 -1.03 -6.80 6.34
CA LEU A 79 -0.36 -7.85 5.56
C LEU A 79 -0.07 -7.41 4.11
N LEU A 80 -1.00 -6.69 3.48
CA LEU A 80 -0.82 -6.12 2.15
C LEU A 80 0.28 -5.05 2.11
N GLY A 81 0.35 -4.18 3.12
CA GLY A 81 1.42 -3.19 3.23
C GLY A 81 2.80 -3.85 3.40
N ILE A 82 2.89 -4.93 4.18
CA ILE A 82 4.12 -5.72 4.30
C ILE A 82 4.46 -6.35 2.94
N LEU A 83 3.48 -6.91 2.23
CA LEU A 83 3.69 -7.47 0.90
C LEU A 83 4.19 -6.41 -0.09
N ALA A 84 3.66 -5.18 -0.07
CA ALA A 84 4.13 -4.09 -0.92
C ALA A 84 5.61 -3.75 -0.67
N ILE A 85 6.04 -3.74 0.61
CA ILE A 85 7.45 -3.58 0.99
C ILE A 85 8.29 -4.73 0.44
N LEU A 86 7.85 -5.98 0.61
CA LEU A 86 8.58 -7.17 0.15
C LEU A 86 8.70 -7.22 -1.38
N ILE A 87 7.63 -6.89 -2.11
CA ILE A 87 7.62 -6.76 -3.58
C ILE A 87 8.66 -5.75 -4.04
N THR A 88 8.72 -4.61 -3.35
CA THR A 88 9.59 -3.49 -3.71
C THR A 88 11.06 -3.74 -3.35
N THR A 89 11.36 -4.64 -2.41
CA THR A 89 12.71 -4.84 -1.87
C THR A 89 13.33 -6.18 -2.23
N VAL A 90 12.64 -7.29 -1.94
CA VAL A 90 13.22 -8.64 -1.95
C VAL A 90 12.61 -9.55 -3.03
N LEU A 91 11.30 -9.47 -3.25
CA LEU A 91 10.60 -10.41 -4.15
C LEU A 91 10.76 -10.05 -5.63
N ILE A 92 10.64 -8.77 -6.00
CA ILE A 92 10.86 -8.31 -7.40
C ILE A 92 11.98 -7.26 -7.45
N GLY A 93 11.85 -6.21 -6.64
CA GLY A 93 12.82 -5.14 -6.55
C GLY A 93 12.84 -4.18 -7.75
N GLY A 94 13.74 -3.20 -7.68
CA GLY A 94 14.01 -2.23 -8.74
C GLY A 94 15.18 -2.65 -9.64
N CYS A 95 15.55 -1.80 -10.59
CA CYS A 95 16.65 -2.03 -11.54
C CYS A 95 18.01 -2.27 -10.86
N MET A 96 18.95 -2.82 -11.62
CA MET A 96 20.23 -3.29 -11.08
C MET A 96 21.14 -2.16 -10.54
N LYS A 97 21.20 -1.02 -11.23
CA LYS A 97 22.09 0.10 -10.83
C LYS A 97 21.44 0.94 -9.71
N PRO A 98 22.15 1.21 -8.60
CA PRO A 98 21.59 1.97 -7.47
C PRO A 98 21.08 3.37 -7.84
N MET A 99 21.75 4.04 -8.78
CA MET A 99 21.41 5.41 -9.21
C MET A 99 20.30 5.49 -10.27
N MET A 100 19.60 4.38 -10.55
CA MET A 100 18.42 4.41 -11.42
C MET A 100 17.25 5.09 -10.70
N THR A 101 16.44 5.84 -11.44
CA THR A 101 15.28 6.59 -10.92
C THR A 101 14.36 5.73 -10.04
N CYS A 102 14.12 4.47 -10.42
CA CYS A 102 13.27 3.58 -9.62
C CYS A 102 13.86 3.28 -8.23
N ASN A 103 15.18 3.23 -8.09
CA ASN A 103 15.86 2.96 -6.83
C ASN A 103 15.99 4.20 -5.95
N THR A 104 16.12 5.38 -6.54
CA THR A 104 16.27 6.64 -5.81
C THR A 104 14.94 7.34 -5.49
N HIS A 105 13.87 7.06 -6.24
CA HIS A 105 12.56 7.71 -6.05
C HIS A 105 11.43 6.72 -5.78
N THR A 106 11.17 5.77 -6.69
CA THR A 106 10.00 4.88 -6.58
C THR A 106 10.06 3.99 -5.34
N LYS A 107 11.19 3.29 -5.13
CA LYS A 107 11.34 2.38 -3.97
C LYS A 107 11.20 3.14 -2.65
N PRO A 108 11.93 4.24 -2.39
CA PRO A 108 11.76 5.00 -1.15
C PRO A 108 10.33 5.51 -0.94
N MET A 109 9.66 5.96 -2.00
CA MET A 109 8.28 6.43 -1.90
C MET A 109 7.32 5.31 -1.48
N ILE A 110 7.42 4.15 -2.11
CA ILE A 110 6.59 2.98 -1.75
C ILE A 110 6.87 2.56 -0.30
N LEU A 111 8.14 2.47 0.10
CA LEU A 111 8.52 2.12 1.46
C LEU A 111 7.95 3.10 2.49
N LEU A 112 8.01 4.39 2.21
CA LEU A 112 7.48 5.43 3.09
C LEU A 112 5.96 5.34 3.21
N VAL A 113 5.24 5.29 2.08
CA VAL A 113 3.77 5.24 2.05
C VAL A 113 3.27 3.95 2.70
N SER A 114 3.83 2.79 2.34
CA SER A 114 3.47 1.51 2.98
C SER A 114 3.82 1.48 4.47
N GLY A 115 4.94 2.08 4.88
CA GLY A 115 5.30 2.19 6.30
C GLY A 115 4.28 3.00 7.10
N ILE A 116 3.89 4.18 6.60
CA ILE A 116 2.83 5.00 7.21
C ILE A 116 1.50 4.24 7.21
N PHE A 117 1.15 3.59 6.11
CA PHE A 117 -0.08 2.81 5.97
C PHE A 117 -0.18 1.68 7.00
N ILE A 118 0.91 0.93 7.20
CA ILE A 118 0.99 -0.11 8.23
C ILE A 118 0.80 0.49 9.62
N VAL A 119 1.49 1.59 9.95
CA VAL A 119 1.38 2.24 11.27
C VAL A 119 -0.05 2.70 11.54
N VAL A 120 -0.72 3.29 10.56
CA VAL A 120 -2.11 3.75 10.69
C VAL A 120 -3.05 2.56 10.92
N ASN A 121 -2.94 1.49 10.14
CA ASN A 121 -3.77 0.29 10.33
C ASN A 121 -3.46 -0.41 11.65
N ALA A 122 -2.19 -0.53 12.04
CA ALA A 122 -1.78 -1.11 13.33
C ALA A 122 -2.34 -0.32 14.52
N PHE A 123 -2.30 1.02 14.45
CA PHE A 123 -2.91 1.88 15.46
C PHE A 123 -4.43 1.73 15.50
N PHE A 124 -5.09 1.62 14.34
CA PHE A 124 -6.52 1.34 14.26
C PHE A 124 -6.86 0.01 14.93
N ILE A 125 -6.09 -1.06 14.67
CA ILE A 125 -6.27 -2.37 15.30
C ILE A 125 -6.08 -2.25 16.82
N TRP A 126 -4.97 -1.66 17.28
CA TRP A 126 -4.68 -1.52 18.70
C TRP A 126 -5.77 -0.77 19.47
N LYS A 127 -6.34 0.27 18.85
CA LYS A 127 -7.41 1.09 19.43
C LYS A 127 -8.74 0.35 19.55
N ASN A 128 -8.98 -0.69 18.75
CA ASN A 128 -10.25 -1.43 18.72
C ASN A 128 -10.04 -2.93 19.02
N LYS A 129 -8.97 -3.29 19.74
CA LYS A 129 -8.56 -4.69 19.97
C LYS A 129 -9.53 -5.47 20.85
N GLU A 130 -10.29 -4.79 21.70
CA GLU A 130 -11.34 -5.35 22.55
C GLU A 130 -12.47 -5.98 21.73
N GLU A 131 -12.70 -5.48 20.52
CA GLU A 131 -13.71 -5.98 19.59
C GLU A 131 -13.30 -7.32 18.95
N LEU A 132 -12.08 -7.82 19.21
CA LEU A 132 -11.61 -9.14 18.76
C LEU A 132 -11.92 -10.26 19.75
N SER A 133 -12.20 -9.90 21.01
CA SER A 133 -12.50 -10.84 22.11
C SER A 133 -13.99 -11.06 22.37
N GLU A 134 -14.86 -10.33 21.68
CA GLU A 134 -16.33 -10.48 21.67
C GLU A 134 -16.82 -11.20 20.40
#